data_AF-A0A2N3F569-F1
#
_entry.id   AF-A0A2N3F569-F1
#
_cell.length_a   1.000
_cell.length_b   1.000
_cell.length_c   1.000
_cell.angle_alpha   90.00
_cell.angle_beta   90.00
_cell.angle_gamma   90.00
#
_symmetry.space_group_name_H-M   'P 1'
#
loop_
_entity.id
_entity.type
_entity.pdbx_description
1 polymer ?
#
loop_
_entity_poly.entity_id
_entity_poly.type
_entity_poly.pdbx_seq_one_letter_code
_entity_poly.pdbx_strand_id
1 'polypeptide(L)' 'MRFENATDLTKPAIGVLPAGTHYWCQCGQTKTPPYCDGSHEGSGIEPLAFESDGVRSIAVCACGLTGNPPFCDGSHVDY' A
#
# COMPACT_ATOMS: atom_id res chain seq x y z
N MET A 1 7.59 6.73 -2.84
CA MET A 1 8.61 5.78 -2.34
C MET A 1 8.36 4.45 -3.03
N ARG A 2 9.29 3.87 -3.79
CA ARG A 2 9.03 2.56 -4.41
C ARG A 2 9.21 1.44 -3.37
N PHE A 3 8.33 0.45 -3.33
CA PHE A 3 8.61 -0.75 -2.53
C PHE A 3 9.76 -1.52 -3.16
N GLU A 4 10.70 -1.99 -2.35
CA GLU A 4 11.92 -2.68 -2.85
C GLU A 4 11.58 -3.93 -3.67
N ASN A 5 10.46 -4.59 -3.33
CA ASN A 5 9.95 -5.79 -4.01
C ASN A 5 8.89 -5.51 -5.09
N ALA A 6 8.67 -4.24 -5.48
CA ALA A 6 7.64 -3.85 -6.45
C ALA A 6 8.11 -3.81 -7.92
N THR A 7 9.11 -4.60 -8.31
CA THR A 7 9.55 -4.69 -9.72
C THR A 7 8.43 -5.19 -10.64
N ASP A 8 7.53 -6.04 -10.15
CA ASP A 8 6.41 -6.60 -10.92
C ASP A 8 5.02 -6.14 -10.45
N LEU A 9 4.97 -5.22 -9.48
CA LEU A 9 3.73 -4.66 -8.93
C LEU A 9 3.32 -3.39 -9.69
N THR A 10 3.08 -3.56 -10.98
CA THR A 10 2.57 -2.52 -11.89
C THR A 10 1.06 -2.36 -11.82
N LYS A 11 0.39 -3.10 -10.94
CA LYS A 11 -1.07 -3.05 -10.75
C LYS A 11 -1.39 -2.79 -9.28
N PRO A 12 -2.41 -1.99 -8.98
CA PRO A 12 -2.88 -1.85 -7.61
C PRO A 12 -3.45 -3.16 -7.07
N ALA A 13 -3.44 -3.32 -5.74
CA ALA A 13 -4.21 -4.36 -5.09
C ALA A 13 -5.68 -3.94 -5.09
N ILE A 14 -6.51 -4.63 -5.87
CA ILE A 14 -7.94 -4.33 -6.01
C ILE A 14 -8.75 -5.41 -5.30
N GLY A 15 -9.63 -5.01 -4.39
CA GLY A 15 -10.55 -5.92 -3.74
C GLY A 15 -11.34 -5.29 -2.59
N VAL A 16 -12.24 -6.07 -2.01
CA VAL A 16 -12.93 -5.71 -0.76
C VAL A 16 -12.07 -6.18 0.40
N LEU A 17 -11.65 -5.26 1.25
CA LEU A 17 -10.95 -5.60 2.50
C LEU A 17 -11.95 -5.80 3.63
N PRO A 18 -11.69 -6.69 4.61
CA PRO A 18 -12.51 -6.81 5.80
C PRO A 18 -12.77 -5.45 6.46
N ALA A 19 -13.93 -5.26 7.07
CA ALA A 19 -14.23 -4.01 7.76
C ALA A 19 -13.23 -3.76 8.91
N GLY A 20 -12.81 -2.50 9.07
CA GLY A 20 -11.90 -2.05 10.12
C GLY A 20 -10.60 -1.43 9.60
N THR A 21 -9.66 -1.23 10.53
CA THR A 21 -8.38 -0.56 10.27
C THR A 21 -7.38 -1.49 9.60
N HIS A 22 -6.80 -1.00 8.52
CA HIS A 22 -5.69 -1.62 7.79
C HIS A 22 -4.49 -0.67 7.78
N TYR A 23 -3.31 -1.21 7.50
CA TYR A 23 -2.07 -0.46 7.55
C TYR A 23 -1.34 -0.56 6.21
N TRP A 24 -1.16 0.58 5.56
CA TRP A 24 -0.40 0.70 4.33
C TRP A 24 1.08 0.96 4.62
N CYS A 25 1.95 0.29 3.88
CA CYS A 25 3.39 0.42 4.08
C CYS A 25 3.89 1.79 3.62
N GLN A 26 4.49 2.56 4.53
CA GLN A 26 5.16 3.83 4.21
C GLN A 26 6.69 3.73 4.19
N CYS A 27 7.28 2.58 4.57
CA CYS A 27 8.73 2.44 4.75
C CYS A 27 9.47 1.86 3.54
N GLY A 28 8.77 1.24 2.58
CA GLY A 28 9.40 0.69 1.39
C GLY A 28 9.81 -0.79 1.51
N GLN A 29 9.93 -1.28 2.74
CA GLN A 29 10.61 -2.53 3.10
C GLN A 29 9.66 -3.73 3.24
N THR A 30 8.35 -3.54 3.02
CA THR A 30 7.38 -4.63 3.12
C THR A 30 7.67 -5.74 2.12
N LYS A 31 7.56 -6.99 2.59
CA LYS A 31 7.59 -8.21 1.79
C LYS A 31 6.19 -8.62 1.34
N THR A 32 5.15 -7.98 1.88
CA THR A 32 3.75 -8.16 1.49
C THR A 32 3.11 -6.85 1.02
N PRO A 33 3.60 -6.21 -0.04
CA PRO A 33 2.93 -5.04 -0.61
C PRO A 33 1.45 -5.32 -0.90
N PRO A 34 0.56 -4.34 -0.69
CA PRO A 34 0.83 -2.96 -0.27
C PRO A 34 0.85 -2.75 1.26
N TYR A 35 0.66 -3.81 2.05
CA TYR A 35 0.37 -3.70 3.47
C TYR A 35 1.64 -3.71 4.33
N CYS A 36 1.54 -3.13 5.52
CA CYS A 36 2.58 -3.22 6.52
C CYS A 36 2.68 -4.65 7.08
N ASP A 37 3.90 -5.18 7.14
CA ASP A 37 4.23 -6.50 7.70
C ASP A 37 5.17 -6.42 8.92
N GLY A 38 5.41 -5.20 9.44
CA GLY A 38 6.34 -4.95 10.52
C GLY A 38 7.76 -4.59 10.09
N SER A 39 8.12 -4.71 8.80
CA SER A 39 9.48 -4.40 8.32
C SER A 39 9.90 -2.92 8.47
N HIS A 40 9.04 -2.06 9.00
CA HIS A 40 9.36 -0.66 9.28
C HIS A 40 10.12 -0.45 10.61
N GLU A 41 10.18 -1.46 11.49
CA GLU A 41 10.87 -1.34 12.77
C GLU A 41 12.34 -0.87 12.60
N GLY A 42 12.72 0.18 13.34
CA GLY A 42 14.05 0.79 13.25
C GLY A 42 14.24 1.82 12.14
N SER A 43 13.28 1.98 11.22
CA SER A 43 13.34 3.01 10.17
C SER A 43 12.88 4.40 10.63
N GLY A 44 12.17 4.48 11.77
CA GLY A 44 11.53 5.72 12.24
C GLY A 44 10.30 6.14 11.43
N ILE A 45 9.84 5.27 10.51
CA ILE A 45 8.67 5.49 9.66
C ILE A 45 7.55 4.56 10.12
N GLU A 46 6.41 5.12 10.50
CA GLU A 46 5.22 4.35 10.89
C GLU A 46 4.34 4.04 9.67
N PRO A 47 3.56 2.95 9.67
CA PRO A 47 2.60 2.68 8.61
C PRO A 47 1.40 3.64 8.63
N LEU A 48 0.76 3.82 7.48
CA LEU A 48 -0.43 4.67 7.37
C LEU A 48 -1.69 3.84 7.65
N ALA A 49 -2.41 4.17 8.72
CA ALA A 49 -3.71 3.57 9.03
C ALA A 49 -4.79 4.08 8.08
N PHE A 50 -5.69 3.19 7.63
CA PHE A 50 -6.87 3.55 6.87
C PHE A 50 -8.02 2.57 7.13
N GLU A 51 -9.27 3.02 6.96
CA GLU A 51 -10.46 2.22 7.22
C GLU A 51 -11.03 1.59 5.95
N SER A 52 -11.50 0.34 6.06
CA SER A 52 -12.37 -0.30 5.08
C SER A 52 -13.77 -0.51 5.67
N ASP A 53 -14.80 -0.34 4.86
CA ASP A 53 -16.19 -0.62 5.24
C ASP A 53 -16.59 -2.09 5.09
N GLY A 54 -15.74 -2.94 4.50
CA GLY A 54 -16.06 -4.35 4.26
C GLY A 54 -17.01 -4.61 3.10
N VAL A 55 -17.41 -3.58 2.35
CA VAL A 55 -18.47 -3.67 1.33
C VAL A 55 -17.97 -3.19 -0.03
N ARG A 56 -17.19 -2.11 -0.07
CA ARG A 56 -16.72 -1.52 -1.32
C ARG A 56 -15.38 -2.09 -1.73
N SER A 57 -15.22 -2.31 -3.04
CA SER A 57 -13.93 -2.64 -3.62
C SER A 57 -13.08 -1.37 -3.65
N ILE A 58 -11.84 -1.48 -3.18
CA ILE A 58 -10.87 -0.38 -3.15
C ILE A 58 -9.61 -0.78 -3.93
N ALA A 59 -8.97 0.20 -4.54
CA ALA A 59 -7.68 0.04 -5.21
C ALA A 59 -6.59 0.63 -4.33
N VAL A 60 -5.78 -0.22 -3.70
CA VAL A 60 -4.67 0.18 -2.83
C VAL A 60 -3.38 0.22 -3.63
N CYS A 61 -2.57 1.26 -3.43
CA CYS A 61 -1.31 1.45 -4.15
C CYS A 61 -0.30 0.35 -3.78
N ALA A 62 0.09 -0.46 -4.77
CA ALA A 62 1.06 -1.54 -4.61
C ALA A 62 2.45 -1.23 -5.20
N CYS A 63 2.64 -0.07 -5.85
CA CYS A 63 3.94 0.35 -6.37
C CYS A 63 4.68 1.33 -5.43
N GLY A 64 3.95 2.00 -4.52
CA GLY A 64 4.46 3.03 -3.61
C GLY A 64 4.65 4.42 -4.23
N LEU A 65 4.25 4.62 -5.49
CA LEU A 65 4.39 5.90 -6.21
C LEU A 65 3.19 6.84 -6.07
N THR A 66 2.12 6.42 -5.39
CA THR A 66 0.91 7.24 -5.23
C THR A 66 1.20 8.56 -4.52
N GLY A 67 0.64 9.66 -5.04
CA GLY A 67 0.51 10.93 -4.35
C GLY A 67 -0.74 11.00 -3.46
N ASN A 68 -1.60 9.99 -3.48
CA ASN A 68 -2.82 9.87 -2.68
C ASN A 68 -2.85 8.58 -1.84
N PRO A 69 -1.88 8.36 -0.93
CA PRO A 69 -1.83 7.15 -0.12
C PRO A 69 -3.07 7.05 0.80
N PRO A 70 -3.58 5.83 1.05
CA PRO A 70 -3.08 4.53 0.58
C PRO A 70 -3.58 4.12 -0.81
N PHE A 71 -4.39 4.96 -1.46
CA PHE A 71 -5.12 4.60 -2.68
C PHE A 71 -4.28 4.71 -3.94
N CYS A 72 -4.63 3.93 -4.96
CA CYS A 72 -4.03 4.04 -6.27
C CYS A 72 -4.55 5.30 -6.99
N ASP A 73 -3.64 6.05 -7.59
CA ASP A 73 -3.91 7.25 -8.39
C ASP A 73 -3.42 7.15 -9.84
N GLY A 74 -2.95 5.97 -10.25
CA GLY A 74 -2.43 5.73 -11.60
C GLY A 74 -0.95 6.04 -11.79
N SER A 75 -0.23 6.56 -10.78
CA SER A 75 1.21 6.91 -10.88
C SER A 75 2.15 5.76 -11.25
N HIS A 76 1.65 4.52 -11.31
CA HIS A 76 2.40 3.34 -11.76
C HIS A 76 2.47 3.19 -13.29
N VAL A 77 1.69 3.95 -14.06
CA VAL A 77 1.64 3.82 -15.53
C VAL A 77 2.84 4.48 -16.21
N ASP A 78 3.39 5.52 -15.59
CA ASP A 78 4.47 6.34 -16.17
C ASP A 78 5.88 5.81 -15.84
N TYR A 79 6.01 4.58 -15.33
CA TYR A 79 7.27 4.03 -14.81
C TYR A 79 7.58 2.60 -15.25
#